data_AF-A0AA45WKC2-F1
#
_entry.id   AF-A0AA45WKC2-F1
#
_cell.length_a   1.000
_cell.length_b   1.000
_cell.length_c   1.000
_cell.angle_alpha   90.00
_cell.angle_beta   90.00
_cell.angle_gamma   90.00
#
_symmetry.space_group_name_H-M   'P 1'
#
loop_
_entity.id
_entity.type
_entity.pdbx_description
1 polymer ?
#
loop_
_entity_poly.entity_id
_entity_poly.type
_entity_poly.pdbx_seq_one_letter_code
_entity_poly.pdbx_strand_id
1 'polypeptide(L)'
;MKEIYRKKSLERLEIAIISKEKGLYNALVSNLYFSVFNYMQSILGKAPQGKWKHISLAKAFSKKCYEKEILNPQILKEFVDKYEQLYEFRVLSDYKAYIFTNEDKLKIDYIYEFFKEVIKNGKDN
;
A
#
# COMPACT_ATOMS: atom_id res chain seq x y z
N MET A 1 -11.48 -12.54 3.97
CA MET A 1 -10.66 -11.84 2.93
C MET A 1 -10.73 -12.55 1.56
N LYS A 2 -10.38 -11.93 0.42
CA LYS A 2 -10.23 -12.62 -0.89
C LYS A 2 -8.78 -13.08 -1.09
N GLU A 3 -8.58 -14.39 -0.98
CA GLU A 3 -7.28 -15.06 -0.93
C GLU A 3 -6.33 -14.71 -2.09
N ILE A 4 -6.85 -14.65 -3.33
CA ILE A 4 -6.01 -14.33 -4.51
C ILE A 4 -5.37 -12.94 -4.43
N TYR A 5 -6.08 -11.94 -3.90
CA TYR A 5 -5.53 -10.59 -3.75
C TYR A 5 -4.59 -10.49 -2.56
N ARG A 6 -4.88 -11.25 -1.49
CA ARG A 6 -3.98 -11.36 -0.34
C ARG A 6 -2.63 -11.95 -0.76
N LYS A 7 -2.63 -13.05 -1.52
CA LYS A 7 -1.42 -13.66 -2.07
C LYS A 7 -0.61 -12.65 -2.91
N LYS A 8 -1.26 -11.97 -3.85
CA LYS A 8 -0.61 -10.92 -4.67
C LYS A 8 -0.04 -9.77 -3.84
N SER A 9 -0.74 -9.38 -2.77
CA SER A 9 -0.26 -8.36 -1.84
C SER A 9 1.04 -8.80 -1.16
N LEU A 10 1.08 -10.04 -0.67
CA LEU A 10 2.24 -10.60 0.01
C LEU A 10 3.44 -10.80 -0.93
N GLU A 11 3.22 -11.32 -2.15
CA GLU A 11 4.28 -11.46 -3.18
C GLU A 11 4.90 -10.09 -3.52
N ARG A 12 4.08 -9.05 -3.63
CA ARG A 12 4.57 -7.68 -3.86
C ARG A 12 5.31 -7.11 -2.65
N LEU A 13 4.85 -7.42 -1.44
CA LEU A 13 5.54 -7.01 -0.22
C LEU A 13 6.92 -7.66 -0.11
N GLU A 14 7.04 -8.93 -0.48
CA GLU A 14 8.32 -9.65 -0.52
C GLU A 14 9.32 -8.98 -1.48
N ILE A 15 8.87 -8.64 -2.70
CA ILE A 15 9.71 -7.91 -3.65
C ILE A 15 10.09 -6.52 -3.11
N ALA A 16 9.16 -5.84 -2.42
CA ALA A 16 9.44 -4.56 -1.76
C ALA A 16 10.52 -4.70 -0.67
N ILE A 17 10.45 -5.76 0.16
CA ILE A 17 11.48 -6.08 1.17
C ILE A 17 12.84 -6.25 0.50
N ILE A 18 12.95 -7.09 -0.52
CA ILE A 18 14.21 -7.32 -1.25
C ILE A 18 14.72 -6.03 -1.88
N SER A 19 13.82 -5.21 -2.45
CA SER A 19 14.17 -3.93 -3.06
C SER A 19 14.72 -2.95 -2.02
N LYS A 20 14.14 -2.93 -0.81
CA LYS A 20 14.61 -2.11 0.31
C LYS A 20 16.02 -2.53 0.74
N GLU A 21 16.26 -3.82 0.92
CA GLU A 21 17.57 -4.38 1.29
C GLU A 21 18.66 -4.02 0.28
N LYS A 22 18.30 -3.98 -1.01
CA LYS A 22 19.22 -3.60 -2.10
C LYS A 22 19.31 -2.10 -2.37
N GLY A 23 18.58 -1.26 -1.63
CA GLY A 23 18.55 0.20 -1.85
C GLY A 23 17.86 0.62 -3.16
N LEU A 24 17.03 -0.23 -3.75
CA LEU A 24 16.34 0.02 -5.02
C LEU A 24 15.01 0.74 -4.78
N TYR A 25 15.06 2.03 -4.43
CA TYR A 25 13.88 2.79 -3.97
C TYR A 25 12.75 2.92 -5.01
N ASN A 26 13.07 3.02 -6.30
CA ASN A 26 12.04 3.01 -7.35
C ASN A 26 11.26 1.68 -7.36
N ALA A 27 11.98 0.55 -7.33
CA ALA A 27 11.35 -0.77 -7.25
C ALA A 27 10.58 -0.98 -5.93
N LEU A 28 11.14 -0.50 -4.81
CA LEU A 28 10.49 -0.53 -3.50
C LEU A 28 9.14 0.18 -3.53
N VAL A 29 9.10 1.44 -3.95
CA VAL A 29 7.88 2.26 -3.96
C VAL A 29 6.81 1.64 -4.86
N SER A 30 7.18 1.22 -6.07
CA SER A 30 6.24 0.62 -7.03
C SER A 30 5.62 -0.67 -6.47
N ASN A 31 6.45 -1.57 -5.93
CA ASN A 31 5.96 -2.83 -5.37
C ASN A 31 5.18 -2.63 -4.07
N LEU A 32 5.60 -1.71 -3.20
CA LEU A 32 4.86 -1.38 -1.99
C LEU A 32 3.47 -0.83 -2.33
N TYR A 33 3.38 0.08 -3.30
CA TYR A 33 2.09 0.60 -3.76
C TYR A 33 1.15 -0.51 -4.21
N PHE A 34 1.63 -1.42 -5.08
CA PHE A 34 0.80 -2.53 -5.54
C PHE A 34 0.50 -3.55 -4.44
N SER A 35 1.39 -3.72 -3.47
CA SER A 35 1.13 -4.54 -2.28
C SER A 35 -0.04 -3.99 -1.47
N VAL A 36 -0.03 -2.69 -1.16
CA VAL A 36 -1.10 -2.00 -0.42
C VAL A 36 -2.41 -1.99 -1.23
N PHE A 37 -2.33 -1.75 -2.54
CA PHE A 37 -3.48 -1.79 -3.44
C PHE A 37 -4.16 -3.18 -3.45
N ASN A 38 -3.37 -4.25 -3.55
CA ASN A 38 -3.89 -5.62 -3.49
C ASN A 38 -4.40 -5.97 -2.08
N TYR A 39 -3.78 -5.46 -1.03
CA TYR A 39 -4.28 -5.63 0.34
C TYR A 39 -5.69 -5.04 0.51
N MET A 40 -5.90 -3.80 0.08
CA MET A 40 -7.22 -3.19 0.11
C MET A 40 -8.24 -3.97 -0.74
N GLN A 41 -7.85 -4.44 -1.92
CA GLN A 41 -8.71 -5.30 -2.75
C GLN A 41 -9.02 -6.64 -2.10
N SER A 42 -8.11 -7.20 -1.31
CA SER A 42 -8.37 -8.44 -0.58
C SER A 42 -9.49 -8.28 0.44
N ILE A 43 -9.64 -7.07 1.00
CA ILE A 43 -10.70 -6.72 1.95
C ILE A 43 -11.99 -6.32 1.22
N LEU A 44 -11.90 -5.53 0.16
CA LEU A 44 -13.06 -5.00 -0.56
C LEU A 44 -13.66 -5.97 -1.57
N GLY A 45 -12.83 -6.80 -2.20
CA GLY A 45 -13.19 -7.62 -3.35
C GLY A 45 -13.15 -6.84 -4.67
N LYS A 46 -13.94 -7.31 -5.65
CA LYS A 46 -14.02 -6.72 -7.00
C LYS A 46 -14.67 -5.33 -6.93
N ALA A 47 -14.28 -4.45 -7.85
CA ALA A 47 -14.93 -3.15 -8.01
C ALA A 47 -16.39 -3.33 -8.44
N PRO A 48 -17.33 -2.51 -7.93
CA PRO A 48 -18.74 -2.59 -8.34
C PRO A 48 -18.94 -2.27 -9.82
N GLN A 49 -18.08 -1.42 -10.41
CA GLN A 49 -18.05 -1.15 -11.85
C GLN A 49 -16.60 -0.96 -12.31
N GLY A 50 -16.24 -1.56 -13.45
CA GLY A 50 -14.93 -1.39 -14.08
C GLY A 50 -13.74 -1.83 -13.19
N LYS A 51 -12.78 -0.93 -12.99
CA LYS A 51 -11.57 -1.17 -12.17
C LYS A 51 -11.50 -0.16 -11.02
N TRP A 52 -10.97 -0.61 -9.89
CA TRP A 52 -10.64 0.28 -8.77
C TRP A 52 -9.65 1.37 -9.22
N LYS A 53 -10.01 2.64 -8.95
CA LYS A 53 -9.09 3.77 -9.08
C LYS A 53 -8.44 4.02 -7.71
N HIS A 54 -7.26 4.64 -7.69
CA HIS A 54 -6.50 4.91 -6.46
C HIS A 54 -7.36 5.55 -5.34
N ILE A 55 -8.00 6.68 -5.64
CA ILE A 55 -8.81 7.44 -4.66
C ILE A 55 -10.08 6.68 -4.27
N SER A 56 -10.80 6.09 -5.23
CA SER A 56 -12.06 5.41 -4.93
C SER A 56 -11.86 4.14 -4.11
N LEU A 57 -10.74 3.44 -4.31
CA LEU A 57 -10.36 2.28 -3.52
C LEU A 57 -10.07 2.66 -2.07
N ALA A 58 -9.25 3.70 -1.84
CA ALA A 58 -8.90 4.15 -0.50
C ALA A 58 -10.14 4.56 0.30
N LYS A 59 -11.05 5.34 -0.30
CA LYS A 59 -12.31 5.75 0.35
C LYS A 59 -13.18 4.55 0.73
N ALA A 60 -13.37 3.61 -0.19
CA ALA A 60 -14.16 2.41 0.07
C ALA A 60 -13.51 1.53 1.16
N PHE A 61 -12.18 1.42 1.13
CA PHE A 61 -11.40 0.66 2.10
C PHE A 61 -11.56 1.23 3.49
N SER A 62 -11.39 2.54 3.65
CA SER A 62 -11.51 3.21 4.94
C SER A 62 -12.91 3.07 5.51
N LYS A 63 -13.93 3.30 4.69
CA LYS A 63 -15.32 3.09 5.11
C LYS A 63 -15.54 1.67 5.64
N LYS A 64 -15.11 0.65 4.89
CA LYS A 64 -15.29 -0.76 5.27
C LYS A 64 -14.50 -1.11 6.54
N CYS A 65 -13.27 -0.62 6.68
CA CYS A 65 -12.45 -0.91 7.86
C CYS A 65 -13.03 -0.29 9.12
N TYR A 66 -13.57 0.93 9.02
CA TYR A 66 -14.26 1.60 10.12
C TYR A 66 -15.55 0.86 10.51
N GLU A 67 -16.44 0.59 9.54
CA GLU A 67 -17.73 -0.07 9.79
C GLU A 67 -17.62 -1.51 10.30
N LYS A 68 -16.50 -2.19 10.03
CA LYS A 68 -16.25 -3.59 10.40
C LYS A 68 -15.16 -3.74 11.45
N GLU A 69 -14.69 -2.63 12.02
CA GLU A 69 -13.64 -2.60 13.05
C GLU A 69 -12.39 -3.42 12.68
N ILE A 70 -12.03 -3.44 11.39
CA ILE A 70 -10.87 -4.19 10.88
C ILE A 70 -9.58 -3.49 11.31
N LEU A 71 -9.57 -2.16 11.27
CA LEU A 71 -8.48 -1.31 11.72
C LEU A 71 -9.04 -0.27 12.68
N ASN A 72 -8.27 0.07 13.71
CA ASN A 72 -8.66 1.16 14.61
C ASN A 72 -8.62 2.53 13.86
N PRO A 73 -9.38 3.53 14.34
CA PRO A 73 -9.50 4.81 13.64
C PRO A 73 -8.17 5.57 13.44
N GLN A 74 -7.24 5.48 14.41
CA GLN A 74 -5.95 6.18 14.33
C GLN A 74 -5.07 5.59 13.21
N ILE A 75 -4.93 4.26 13.18
CA ILE A 75 -4.22 3.56 12.10
C ILE A 75 -4.88 3.85 10.76
N LEU A 76 -6.21 3.93 10.71
CA LEU A 76 -6.91 4.18 9.46
C LEU A 76 -6.66 5.59 8.91
N LYS A 77 -6.60 6.61 9.78
CA LYS A 77 -6.24 7.97 9.38
C LYS A 77 -4.84 7.99 8.78
N GLU A 78 -3.86 7.44 9.50
CA GLU A 78 -2.47 7.37 9.04
C GLU A 78 -2.32 6.55 7.74
N PHE A 79 -3.14 5.51 7.58
CA PHE A 79 -3.15 4.68 6.38
C PHE A 79 -3.48 5.49 5.13
N VAL A 80 -4.52 6.31 5.18
CA VAL A 80 -4.95 7.13 4.03
C VAL A 80 -3.86 8.13 3.68
N ASP A 81 -3.37 8.88 4.67
CA ASP A 81 -2.37 9.93 4.48
C ASP A 81 -1.07 9.36 3.87
N LYS A 82 -0.61 8.19 4.36
CA LYS A 82 0.58 7.52 3.83
C LYS A 82 0.34 6.89 2.46
N TYR A 83 -0.87 6.43 2.18
CA TYR A 83 -1.19 5.81 0.90
C TYR A 83 -1.21 6.85 -0.23
N GLU A 84 -1.68 8.06 0.05
CA GLU A 84 -1.61 9.19 -0.88
C GLU A 84 -0.14 9.58 -1.15
N GLN A 85 0.68 9.75 -0.11
CA GLN A 85 2.12 10.02 -0.26
C GLN A 85 2.84 8.91 -1.04
N LEU A 86 2.52 7.64 -0.76
CA LEU A 86 3.08 6.51 -1.49
C LEU A 86 2.73 6.55 -2.98
N TYR A 87 1.52 6.98 -3.32
CA TYR A 87 1.11 7.13 -4.71
C TYR A 87 1.88 8.25 -5.42
N GLU A 88 2.13 9.36 -4.75
CA GLU A 88 2.96 10.44 -5.29
C GLU A 88 4.37 9.96 -5.62
N PHE A 89 5.03 9.29 -4.67
CA PHE A 89 6.34 8.68 -4.92
C PHE A 89 6.31 7.65 -6.05
N ARG A 90 5.23 6.85 -6.14
CA ARG A 90 5.06 5.87 -7.21
C ARG A 90 4.95 6.56 -8.57
N VAL A 91 4.26 7.69 -8.66
CA VAL A 91 4.20 8.47 -9.91
C VAL A 91 5.59 8.97 -10.31
N LEU A 92 6.38 9.45 -9.36
CA LEU A 92 7.77 9.88 -9.61
C LEU A 92 8.66 8.71 -10.10
N SER A 93 8.56 7.56 -9.44
CA SER A 93 9.29 6.34 -9.77
C SER A 93 8.92 5.78 -11.15
N ASP A 94 7.64 5.52 -11.39
CA ASP A 94 7.18 4.76 -12.55
C ASP A 94 7.16 5.60 -13.84
N TYR A 95 6.97 6.92 -13.74
CA TYR A 95 6.68 7.76 -14.92
C TYR A 95 7.65 8.92 -15.13
N LYS A 96 8.45 9.30 -14.13
CA LYS A 96 9.32 10.48 -14.22
C LYS A 96 10.82 10.17 -14.12
N ALA A 97 11.20 8.89 -14.08
CA ALA A 97 12.60 8.45 -13.92
C ALA A 97 13.33 9.20 -12.77
N TYR A 98 12.59 9.52 -11.72
CA TYR A 98 13.08 10.35 -10.62
C TYR A 98 14.13 9.61 -9.79
N ILE A 99 15.16 10.33 -9.35
CA ILE A 99 16.17 9.82 -8.42
C ILE A 99 15.87 10.40 -7.04
N PHE A 100 15.46 9.54 -6.11
CA PHE A 100 15.09 9.95 -4.76
C PHE A 100 16.28 10.54 -3.98
N THR A 101 16.03 11.69 -3.37
CA THR A 101 16.96 12.33 -2.43
C THR A 101 17.03 11.55 -1.11
N ASN A 102 17.98 11.90 -0.23
CA ASN A 102 18.04 11.26 1.09
C ASN A 102 16.81 11.57 1.95
N GLU A 103 16.21 12.76 1.81
CA GLU A 103 14.98 13.12 2.51
C GLU A 103 13.80 12.27 2.03
N ASP A 104 13.67 12.08 0.72
CA ASP A 104 12.64 11.19 0.14
C ASP A 104 12.80 9.77 0.66
N LYS A 105 14.04 9.25 0.68
CA LYS A 105 14.34 7.91 1.15
C LYS A 105 13.92 7.70 2.60
N LEU A 106 14.18 8.66 3.49
CA LEU A 106 13.73 8.60 4.88
C LEU A 106 12.20 8.56 4.98
N LYS A 107 11.50 9.37 4.19
CA LYS A 107 10.03 9.37 4.13
C LYS A 107 9.48 8.04 3.59
N ILE A 108 10.07 7.53 2.51
CA ILE A 108 9.70 6.24 1.91
C ILE A 108 9.91 5.11 2.91
N ASP A 109 11.01 5.12 3.67
CA ASP A 109 11.30 4.10 4.68
C ASP A 109 10.28 4.10 5.80
N TYR A 110 9.87 5.28 6.27
CA TYR A 110 8.81 5.41 7.27
C TYR A 110 7.45 4.91 6.76
N ILE A 111 7.12 5.20 5.50
CA ILE A 111 5.90 4.70 4.84
C ILE A 111 5.97 3.18 4.67
N TYR A 112 7.13 2.66 4.29
CA TYR A 112 7.38 1.23 4.10
C TYR A 112 7.18 0.45 5.39
N GLU A 113 7.79 0.87 6.49
CA GLU A 113 7.66 0.20 7.78
C GLU A 113 6.19 0.17 8.24
N PHE A 114 5.49 1.29 8.11
CA PHE A 114 4.06 1.35 8.44
C PHE A 114 3.24 0.32 7.64
N PHE A 115 3.38 0.30 6.30
CA PHE A 115 2.57 -0.62 5.49
C PHE A 115 3.01 -2.07 5.62
N LYS A 116 4.29 -2.34 5.85
CA LYS A 116 4.79 -3.70 6.16
C LYS A 116 4.08 -4.25 7.40
N GLU A 117 4.03 -3.47 8.47
CA GLU A 117 3.36 -3.87 9.72
C GLU A 117 1.85 -4.03 9.53
N VAL A 118 1.19 -3.08 8.88
CA VAL A 118 -0.26 -3.17 8.62
C VAL A 118 -0.61 -4.41 7.78
N ILE A 119 0.17 -4.70 6.75
CA ILE A 119 -0.11 -5.84 5.86
C ILE A 119 0.21 -7.16 6.56
N LYS A 120 1.31 -7.26 7.34
CA LYS A 120 1.65 -8.50 8.07
C LYS A 120 0.69 -8.80 9.21
N ASN A 121 0.27 -7.78 9.95
CA ASN A 121 -0.56 -7.93 11.15
C ASN A 121 -2.07 -7.77 10.86
N GLY A 122 -2.44 -7.36 9.64
CA GLY A 122 -3.83 -7.27 9.19
C GLY A 122 -4.49 -8.64 9.17
N LYS A 123 -5.40 -8.88 10.12
CA LYS A 123 -6.03 -10.18 10.42
C LYS A 123 -6.54 -10.94 9.17
N ASP A 124 -6.24 -12.23 9.13
CA ASP A 124 -6.82 -13.23 8.23
C ASP A 124 -8.22 -13.70 8.72
N ASN A 125 -9.09 -12.76 9.10
CA ASN A 125 -10.46 -13.09 9.49
C ASN A 125 -11.33 -13.50 8.28
#